data_AF-A0A3M1QZT0-F1
#
_entry.id   AF-A0A3M1QZT0-F1
#
_cell.length_a   1.000
_cell.length_b   1.000
_cell.length_c   1.000
_cell.angle_alpha   90.00
_cell.angle_beta   90.00
_cell.angle_gamma   90.00
#
_symmetry.space_group_name_H-M   'P 1'
#
loop_
_entity.id
_entity.type
_entity.pdbx_description
1 polymer ?
#
loop_
_entity_poly.entity_id
_entity_poly.type
_entity_poly.pdbx_seq_one_letter_code
_entity_poly.pdbx_strand_id
1 'polypeptide(L)'
;MAAATPEFLARLATLLEDPREEVRAAATWAVGAVGPAAATPEILARLATLLQDPEGEVQRAAAWAVKNLQAQRVQIFRRPDRH
;
A
#
# COMPACT_ATOMS: atom_id res chain seq x y z
N MET A 1 -1.18 18.47 -6.65
CA MET A 1 -2.49 17.80 -6.53
C MET A 1 -2.34 16.68 -5.52
N ALA A 2 -2.87 16.86 -4.30
CA ALA A 2 -2.76 15.87 -3.23
C ALA A 2 -3.77 14.74 -3.49
N ALA A 3 -3.34 13.67 -4.16
CA ALA A 3 -4.19 12.56 -4.58
C ALA A 3 -4.51 11.55 -3.46
N ALA A 4 -4.09 11.81 -2.22
CA ALA A 4 -4.35 10.96 -1.07
C ALA A 4 -5.10 11.76 0.00
N THR A 5 -6.40 11.94 -0.23
CA THR A 5 -7.28 12.43 0.83
C THR A 5 -7.51 11.31 1.85
N PRO A 6 -7.73 11.64 3.13
CA PRO A 6 -8.00 10.63 4.15
C PRO A 6 -9.23 9.76 3.83
N GLU A 7 -10.25 10.31 3.15
CA GLU A 7 -11.39 9.50 2.69
C GLU A 7 -11.00 8.47 1.63
N PHE A 8 -10.07 8.83 0.74
CA PHE A 8 -9.58 7.91 -0.29
C PHE A 8 -8.78 6.75 0.33
N LEU A 9 -7.95 7.04 1.34
CA LEU A 9 -7.21 6.02 2.07
C LEU A 9 -8.15 5.11 2.88
N ALA A 10 -9.19 5.66 3.52
CA ALA A 10 -10.20 4.88 4.23
C ALA A 10 -10.98 3.96 3.28
N ARG A 11 -11.32 4.44 2.08
CA ARG A 11 -11.95 3.63 1.04
C ARG A 11 -11.02 2.53 0.55
N LEU A 12 -9.74 2.82 0.31
CA LEU A 12 -8.75 1.80 -0.04
C LEU A 12 -8.62 0.74 1.07
N ALA A 13 -8.55 1.13 2.34
CA ALA A 13 -8.49 0.19 3.45
C ALA A 13 -9.69 -0.76 3.47
N THR A 14 -10.90 -0.26 3.17
CA THR A 14 -12.10 -1.09 3.07
C THR A 14 -12.00 -2.08 1.89
N LEU A 15 -11.51 -1.63 0.72
CA LEU A 15 -11.37 -2.48 -0.46
C LEU A 15 -10.28 -3.56 -0.31
N LEU A 16 -9.29 -3.35 0.55
CA LEU A 16 -8.29 -4.38 0.90
C LEU A 16 -8.91 -5.54 1.70
N GLU A 17 -10.08 -5.34 2.30
CA GLU A 17 -10.82 -6.36 3.06
C GLU A 17 -12.01 -6.93 2.26
N ASP A 18 -12.14 -6.58 0.98
CA ASP A 18 -13.24 -7.06 0.15
C ASP A 18 -13.19 -8.59 0.00
N PRO A 19 -14.34 -9.28 0.05
CA PRO A 19 -14.38 -10.73 -0.13
C PRO A 19 -13.84 -11.18 -1.50
N ARG A 20 -13.92 -10.33 -2.53
CA ARG A 20 -13.43 -10.63 -3.88
C ARG A 20 -11.93 -10.37 -3.98
N GLU A 21 -11.20 -11.41 -4.33
CA GLU A 21 -9.76 -11.39 -4.54
C GLU A 21 -9.33 -10.36 -5.60
N GLU A 22 -10.10 -10.23 -6.68
CA GLU A 22 -9.87 -9.24 -7.74
C GLU A 22 -9.89 -7.80 -7.19
N VAL A 23 -10.82 -7.54 -6.26
CA VAL A 23 -10.98 -6.23 -5.63
C VAL A 23 -9.83 -5.97 -4.65
N ARG A 24 -9.45 -6.96 -3.84
CA ARG A 24 -8.28 -6.85 -2.95
C ARG A 24 -7.00 -6.60 -3.73
N ALA A 25 -6.80 -7.32 -4.84
CA ALA A 25 -5.64 -7.14 -5.71
C ALA A 25 -5.63 -5.72 -6.30
N ALA A 26 -6.74 -5.27 -6.88
CA ALA A 26 -6.85 -3.93 -7.45
C ALA A 26 -6.60 -2.81 -6.42
N ALA A 27 -7.15 -2.94 -5.21
CA ALA A 27 -6.91 -2.01 -4.11
C ALA A 27 -5.42 -1.98 -3.71
N THR A 28 -4.79 -3.16 -3.66
CA THR A 28 -3.36 -3.30 -3.35
C THR A 28 -2.48 -2.64 -4.40
N TRP A 29 -2.81 -2.81 -5.68
CA TRP A 29 -2.16 -2.09 -6.78
C TRP A 29 -2.32 -0.57 -6.66
N ALA A 30 -3.53 -0.09 -6.34
CA ALA A 30 -3.79 1.32 -6.12
C ALA A 30 -2.95 1.89 -4.97
N VAL A 31 -2.82 1.17 -3.86
CA VAL A 31 -1.94 1.56 -2.73
C VAL A 31 -0.49 1.72 -3.18
N GLY A 32 0.04 0.77 -3.95
CA GLY A 32 1.39 0.89 -4.49
C GLY A 32 1.56 2.05 -5.47
N ALA A 33 0.53 2.37 -6.26
CA ALA A 33 0.52 3.48 -7.20
C ALA A 33 0.40 4.86 -6.51
N VAL A 34 -0.34 4.94 -5.41
CA VAL A 34 -0.41 6.15 -4.56
C VAL A 34 0.94 6.43 -3.90
N GLY A 35 1.72 5.38 -3.62
CA GLY A 35 3.06 5.51 -3.07
C GLY A 35 3.04 5.94 -1.60
N PRO A 36 4.05 6.70 -1.11
CA PRO A 36 4.24 6.99 0.32
C PRO A 36 3.03 7.59 1.03
N ALA A 37 2.17 8.29 0.31
CA ALA A 37 0.97 8.91 0.88
C ALA A 37 -0.07 7.87 1.35
N ALA A 38 -0.01 6.64 0.82
CA ALA A 38 -0.82 5.51 1.27
C ALA A 38 -0.11 4.62 2.32
N ALA A 39 1.12 4.94 2.73
CA ALA A 39 1.85 4.19 3.75
C ALA A 39 1.36 4.50 5.18
N THR A 40 0.04 4.47 5.39
CA THR A 40 -0.55 4.62 6.72
C THR A 40 -0.43 3.32 7.52
N PRO A 41 -0.43 3.38 8.86
CA PRO A 41 -0.33 2.18 9.70
C PRO A 41 -1.39 1.13 9.39
N GLU A 42 -2.62 1.56 9.11
CA GLU A 42 -3.75 0.69 8.77
C GLU A 42 -3.52 -0.04 7.45
N ILE A 43 -3.12 0.67 6.39
CA ILE A 43 -2.85 0.07 5.08
C ILE A 43 -1.64 -0.86 5.16
N LEU A 44 -0.58 -0.49 5.89
CA LEU A 44 0.59 -1.35 6.08
C LEU A 44 0.24 -2.63 6.83
N ALA A 45 -0.61 -2.56 7.86
CA ALA A 45 -1.09 -3.75 8.57
C ALA A 45 -1.89 -4.66 7.63
N ARG A 46 -2.76 -4.10 6.78
CA ARG A 46 -3.52 -4.87 5.79
C ARG A 46 -2.65 -5.48 4.70
N LEU A 47 -1.69 -4.72 4.17
CA LEU A 47 -0.70 -5.25 3.22
C LEU A 47 0.09 -6.42 3.82
N ALA A 48 0.45 -6.36 5.11
CA ALA A 48 1.11 -7.47 5.80
C ALA A 48 0.24 -8.72 5.86
N THR A 49 -1.07 -8.58 6.09
CA THR A 49 -2.02 -9.69 6.00
C THR A 49 -2.12 -10.23 4.57
N LEU A 50 -2.17 -9.36 3.56
CA LEU A 50 -2.31 -9.76 2.16
C LEU A 50 -1.08 -10.46 1.59
N LEU A 51 0.11 -10.25 2.17
CA LEU A 51 1.30 -11.05 1.84
C LEU A 51 1.15 -12.53 2.23
N GLN A 52 0.25 -12.83 3.16
CA GLN A 52 -0.11 -14.19 3.58
C GLN A 52 -1.46 -14.64 3.02
N ASP A 53 -2.04 -13.89 2.08
CA ASP A 53 -3.28 -14.29 1.41
C ASP A 53 -3.04 -15.59 0.63
N PRO A 54 -3.97 -16.57 0.68
CA PRO A 54 -3.86 -17.79 -0.11
C PRO A 54 -3.88 -17.54 -1.62
N GLU A 55 -4.40 -16.39 -2.07
CA GLU A 55 -4.47 -16.04 -3.48
C GLU A 55 -3.14 -15.48 -4.01
N GLY A 56 -2.61 -16.13 -5.05
CA GLY A 56 -1.30 -15.80 -5.60
C GLY A 56 -1.25 -14.40 -6.23
N GLU A 57 -2.34 -13.96 -6.85
CA GLU A 57 -2.44 -12.62 -7.45
C GLU A 57 -2.43 -11.52 -6.37
N VAL A 58 -3.14 -11.73 -5.26
CA VAL A 58 -3.18 -10.80 -4.12
C VAL A 58 -1.80 -10.71 -3.46
N GLN A 59 -1.13 -11.84 -3.26
CA GLN A 59 0.22 -11.87 -2.71
C GLN A 59 1.23 -11.12 -3.59
N ARG A 60 1.16 -11.31 -4.92
CA ARG A 60 2.03 -10.59 -5.87
C ARG A 60 1.79 -9.09 -5.86
N ALA A 61 0.52 -8.68 -5.82
CA ALA A 61 0.14 -7.28 -5.69
C ALA A 61 0.71 -6.68 -4.39
N ALA A 62 0.60 -7.40 -3.27
CA ALA A 62 1.09 -6.95 -1.96
C ALA A 62 2.61 -6.79 -1.94
N ALA A 63 3.35 -7.75 -2.49
CA ALA A 63 4.80 -7.68 -2.63
C ALA A 63 5.24 -6.49 -3.52
N TRP A 64 4.51 -6.24 -4.61
CA TRP A 64 4.77 -5.10 -5.49
C TRP A 64 4.48 -3.75 -4.78
N ALA A 65 3.36 -3.65 -4.07
CA ALA A 65 2.99 -2.46 -3.30
C ALA A 65 4.05 -2.14 -2.23
N VAL A 66 4.45 -3.14 -1.44
CA VAL A 66 5.50 -2.99 -0.41
C VAL A 66 6.82 -2.53 -1.03
N LYS A 67 7.23 -3.10 -2.17
CA LYS A 67 8.44 -2.70 -2.87
C LYS A 67 8.39 -1.23 -3.32
N ASN A 68 7.27 -0.75 -3.85
CA ASN A 68 7.12 0.65 -4.26
C ASN A 68 7.09 1.61 -3.08
N LEU A 69 6.35 1.25 -2.02
CA LEU A 69 6.33 2.01 -0.77
C LEU A 69 7.74 2.12 -0.18
N GLN A 70 8.53 1.04 -0.19
CA GLN A 70 9.93 1.08 0.25
C GLN A 70 10.82 1.89 -0.69
N ALA A 71 10.75 1.68 -2.01
CA ALA A 71 11.58 2.37 -2.99
C ALA A 71 11.47 3.89 -2.92
N GLN A 72 10.27 4.40 -2.57
CA GLN A 72 10.07 5.84 -2.35
C GLN A 72 10.31 6.28 -0.89
N ARG A 73 10.17 5.41 0.12
CA ARG A 73 10.58 5.71 1.52
C ARG A 73 12.09 5.88 1.66
N VAL A 74 12.92 5.18 0.89
CA VAL A 74 14.39 5.39 0.93
C VAL A 74 14.78 6.79 0.44
N GLN A 75 13.93 7.45 -0.36
CA GLN A 75 14.17 8.83 -0.78
C GLN A 75 13.85 9.84 0.33
N ILE A 76 12.92 9.52 1.24
CA ILE A 76 12.54 10.39 2.37
C ILE A 76 13.55 10.29 3.52
N PHE A 77 14.18 9.12 3.72
CA PHE A 77 15.19 8.92 4.78
C PHE A 77 16.63 9.25 4.35
N ARG A 78 16.86 9.60 3.07
CA ARG A 78 18.19 9.94 2.53
C ARG A 78 18.31 11.44 2.24
N ARG A 79 18.12 12.30 3.25
CA ARG A 79 18.68 13.67 3.32
C ARG A 79 18.83 14.11 4.79
N PRO A 80 19.82 14.95 5.10
CA PRO A 80 20.88 14.60 6.04
C PRO A 80 20.94 15.52 7.27
N ASP A 81 21.03 14.94 8.46
CA ASP A 81 21.44 15.67 9.66
C ASP A 81 22.88 15.30 10.03
N ARG A 82 23.82 15.97 9.36
CA ARG A 82 25.14 16.25 9.95
C ARG A 82 25.28 17.78 9.98
N HIS A 83 25.03 18.35 11.15
CA HIS A 83 25.55 19.64 11.56
C HIS A 83 26.28 19.47 12.89
#